data_AF-K6WK67-F1
#
_entry.id   AF-K6WK67-F1
#
_cell.length_a   1.000
_cell.length_b   1.000
_cell.length_c   1.000
_cell.angle_alpha   90.00
_cell.angle_beta   90.00
_cell.angle_gamma   90.00
#
_symmetry.space_group_name_H-M   'P 1'
#
loop_
_entity.id
_entity.type
_entity.pdbx_description
1 polymer ?
#
loop_
_entity_poly.entity_id
_entity_poly.type
_entity_poly.pdbx_seq_one_letter_code
_entity_poly.pdbx_strand_id
1 'polypeptide(L)'
;MGGIEPNRIAMDVEQVSAVAAYYRRSSLVLDAVADDLAAHDFGRWARAGAGPDAAASLGPSAATYAELSASLSARLRSQSRAAAVLARNLRDSAIGMADGDAQAAGEISHATPAAEVAPR
;
A
#
# COMPACT_ATOMS: atom_id res chain seq x y z
N MET A 1 -27.48 -27.83 -14.11
CA MET A 1 -26.72 -27.76 -15.37
C MET A 1 -25.31 -27.33 -15.00
N GLY A 2 -24.39 -28.27 -14.93
CA GLY A 2 -22.96 -27.98 -14.70
C GLY A 2 -22.33 -27.59 -16.02
N GLY A 3 -22.08 -26.30 -16.19
CA GLY A 3 -21.13 -25.81 -17.19
C GLY A 3 -19.73 -26.06 -16.64
N ILE A 4 -18.86 -26.64 -17.46
CA ILE A 4 -17.44 -26.78 -17.18
C ILE A 4 -16.91 -25.36 -16.92
N GLU A 5 -16.60 -24.99 -15.68
CA GLU A 5 -15.74 -23.82 -15.46
C GLU A 5 -14.34 -24.25 -15.89
N PRO A 6 -13.83 -23.74 -17.03
CA PRO A 6 -12.57 -24.20 -17.54
C PRO A 6 -11.49 -23.55 -16.66
N ASN A 7 -11.07 -24.28 -15.63
CA ASN A 7 -9.69 -24.37 -15.18
C ASN A 7 -8.90 -23.04 -15.19
N ARG A 8 -9.49 -21.95 -14.67
CA ARG A 8 -8.74 -20.70 -14.53
C ARG A 8 -7.86 -20.85 -13.31
N ILE A 9 -6.57 -20.57 -13.49
CA ILE A 9 -5.67 -20.17 -12.40
C ILE A 9 -6.12 -18.74 -12.00
N ALA A 10 -7.37 -18.60 -11.55
CA ALA A 10 -8.06 -17.32 -11.45
C ALA A 10 -7.70 -16.63 -10.14
N MET A 11 -6.62 -15.86 -10.14
CA MET A 11 -6.56 -14.75 -9.20
C MET A 11 -7.65 -13.75 -9.58
N ASP A 12 -8.46 -13.36 -8.60
CA ASP A 12 -9.41 -12.27 -8.76
C ASP A 12 -8.63 -10.95 -8.93
N VAL A 13 -8.39 -10.57 -10.18
CA VAL A 13 -7.63 -9.37 -10.56
C VAL A 13 -8.30 -8.10 -10.03
N GLU A 14 -9.63 -8.08 -9.97
CA GLU A 14 -10.37 -6.93 -9.43
C GLU A 14 -10.15 -6.80 -7.93
N GLN A 15 -10.26 -7.91 -7.19
CA GLN A 15 -9.99 -7.94 -5.76
C GLN A 15 -8.54 -7.53 -5.45
N VAL A 16 -7.55 -8.08 -6.16
CA VAL A 16 -6.13 -7.73 -5.95
C VAL A 16 -5.86 -6.26 -6.28
N SER A 17 -6.48 -5.74 -7.34
CA SER A 17 -6.40 -4.31 -7.69
C SER A 17 -7.01 -3.41 -6.62
N ALA A 18 -8.13 -3.83 -6.02
CA ALA A 18 -8.76 -3.10 -4.92
C ALA A 18 -7.86 -3.07 -3.67
N VAL A 19 -7.23 -4.21 -3.32
CA VAL A 19 -6.27 -4.28 -2.20
C VAL A 19 -5.03 -3.42 -2.48
N ALA A 20 -4.51 -3.43 -3.71
CA ALA A 20 -3.42 -2.55 -4.12
C ALA A 20 -3.78 -1.06 -3.94
N ALA A 21 -4.99 -0.67 -4.34
CA ALA A 21 -5.48 0.71 -4.18
C ALA A 21 -5.64 1.10 -2.70
N TYR A 22 -6.09 0.18 -1.85
CA TYR A 22 -6.16 0.38 -0.40
C TYR A 22 -4.77 0.65 0.19
N TYR A 23 -3.78 -0.21 -0.06
CA TYR A 23 -2.42 -0.01 0.48
C TYR A 23 -1.76 1.26 -0.05
N ARG A 24 -2.00 1.64 -1.32
CA ARG A 24 -1.53 2.91 -1.87
C ARG A 24 -2.14 4.11 -1.15
N ARG A 25 -3.43 4.06 -0.80
CA ARG A 25 -4.06 5.15 -0.06
C ARG A 25 -3.55 5.22 1.37
N SER A 26 -3.40 4.06 2.02
CA SER A 26 -2.83 3.94 3.36
C SER A 26 -1.40 4.46 3.42
N SER A 27 -0.55 4.20 2.41
CA SER A 27 0.81 4.75 2.39
C SER A 27 0.81 6.28 2.39
N LEU A 28 -0.05 6.91 1.59
CA LEU A 28 -0.16 8.38 1.54
C LEU A 28 -0.62 8.97 2.87
N VAL A 29 -1.58 8.33 3.54
CA VAL A 29 -2.07 8.78 4.86
C VAL A 29 -0.96 8.66 5.90
N LEU A 30 -0.25 7.53 5.94
CA LEU A 30 0.85 7.33 6.89
C LEU A 30 1.99 8.34 6.69
N ASP A 31 2.29 8.67 5.43
CA ASP A 31 3.31 9.68 5.10
C ASP A 31 2.87 11.08 5.56
N ALA A 32 1.62 11.46 5.27
CA ALA A 32 1.07 12.75 5.69
C ALA A 32 1.07 12.92 7.22
N VAL A 33 0.71 11.87 7.97
CA VAL A 33 0.79 11.89 9.44
C VAL A 33 2.24 12.00 9.92
N ALA A 34 3.18 11.33 9.25
CA ALA A 34 4.59 11.43 9.61
C ALA A 34 5.16 12.84 9.38
N ASP A 35 4.71 13.52 8.33
CA ASP A 35 5.08 14.89 8.02
C ASP A 35 4.46 15.89 9.00
N ASP A 36 3.18 15.69 9.36
CA ASP A 36 2.51 16.48 10.40
C ASP A 36 3.27 16.39 11.74
N LEU A 37 3.64 15.18 12.15
CA LEU A 37 4.43 14.96 13.37
C LEU A 37 5.82 15.62 13.28
N ALA A 38 6.45 15.61 12.10
CA ALA A 38 7.75 16.23 11.91
C ALA A 38 7.68 17.78 11.94
N ALA A 39 6.56 18.36 11.50
CA ALA A 39 6.37 19.81 11.44
C ALA A 39 6.11 20.45 12.82
N HIS A 40 5.51 19.71 13.76
CA HIS A 40 5.04 20.26 15.04
C HIS A 40 6.12 20.47 16.11
N ASP A 41 7.40 20.14 15.83
CA ASP A 41 8.57 20.37 16.72
C ASP A 41 8.26 20.11 18.21
N PHE A 42 7.96 18.86 18.55
CA PHE A 42 7.52 18.51 19.90
C PHE A 42 8.54 18.93 20.96
N GLY A 43 8.03 19.46 22.08
CA GLY A 43 8.85 20.03 23.15
C GLY A 43 9.28 21.48 22.93
N ARG A 44 8.95 22.11 21.78
CA ARG A 44 9.22 23.54 21.53
C ARG A 44 8.63 24.46 22.61
N TRP A 45 7.49 24.08 23.18
CA TRP A 45 6.84 24.82 24.27
C TRP A 45 7.76 25.02 25.49
N ALA A 46 8.61 24.05 25.84
CA ALA A 46 9.58 24.21 26.94
C ALA A 46 10.87 24.89 26.49
N ARG A 47 11.34 24.63 25.26
CA ARG A 47 12.62 25.16 24.75
C ARG A 47 12.56 26.62 24.36
N ALA A 48 11.42 27.07 23.84
CA ALA A 48 11.24 28.40 23.25
C ALA A 48 10.07 29.20 23.84
N GLY A 49 9.14 28.54 24.54
CA GLY A 49 7.93 29.18 25.08
C GLY A 49 7.93 29.36 26.60
N ALA A 50 8.87 28.76 27.32
CA ALA A 50 8.90 28.78 28.79
C ALA A 50 9.99 29.73 29.32
N GLY A 51 9.73 30.36 30.47
CA GLY A 51 10.75 31.11 31.21
C GLY A 51 11.87 30.20 31.74
N PRO A 52 13.03 30.73 32.17
CA PRO A 52 14.24 29.95 32.47
C PRO A 52 14.02 28.80 33.48
N ASP A 53 13.29 29.07 34.56
CA ASP A 53 13.02 28.07 35.62
C ASP A 53 12.05 26.97 35.14
N ALA A 54 11.08 27.35 34.32
CA ALA A 54 10.15 26.41 33.69
C ALA A 54 10.84 25.60 32.60
N ALA A 55 11.76 26.18 31.83
CA ALA A 55 12.57 25.46 30.85
C ALA A 55 13.48 24.42 31.51
N ALA A 56 14.06 24.72 32.67
CA ALA A 56 14.89 23.78 33.43
C ALA A 56 14.08 22.59 33.96
N SER A 57 12.88 22.84 34.50
CA SER A 57 12.01 21.79 35.05
C SER A 57 11.29 20.97 33.98
N LEU A 58 10.87 21.58 32.88
CA LEU A 58 10.12 20.93 31.80
C LEU A 58 11.01 20.37 30.68
N GLY A 59 12.29 20.76 30.65
CA GLY A 59 13.27 20.35 29.65
C GLY A 59 13.34 18.83 29.44
N PRO A 60 13.42 17.99 30.50
CA PRO A 60 13.43 16.54 30.36
C PRO A 60 12.16 16.01 29.65
N SER A 61 10.98 16.48 30.06
CA SER A 61 9.72 16.07 29.42
C SER A 61 9.66 16.52 27.95
N ALA A 62 10.10 17.73 27.65
CA ALA A 62 10.16 18.23 26.28
C ALA A 62 11.13 17.43 25.40
N ALA A 63 12.27 16.99 25.94
CA ALA A 63 13.19 16.08 25.27
C ALA A 63 12.51 14.72 24.99
N THR A 64 11.83 14.14 25.98
CA THR A 64 11.08 12.89 25.81
C THR A 64 10.02 13.00 24.73
N TYR A 65 9.22 14.08 24.70
CA TYR A 65 8.21 14.24 23.65
C TYR A 65 8.83 14.41 22.26
N ALA A 66 9.97 15.09 22.14
CA ALA A 66 10.71 15.22 20.88
C ALA A 66 11.22 13.85 20.38
N GLU A 67 11.75 13.02 21.28
CA GLU A 67 12.21 11.66 20.94
C GLU A 67 11.05 10.75 20.53
N LEU A 68 9.93 10.81 21.25
CA LEU A 68 8.73 10.04 20.94
C LEU A 68 8.15 10.42 19.58
N SER A 69 8.03 11.71 19.27
CA SER A 69 7.52 12.16 17.98
C SER A 69 8.46 11.79 16.83
N ALA A 70 9.78 11.91 17.03
CA ALA A 70 10.77 11.50 16.04
C ALA A 70 10.71 9.99 15.76
N SER A 71 10.64 9.18 16.82
CA SER A 71 10.50 7.72 16.72
C SER A 71 9.21 7.32 16.01
N LEU A 72 8.08 7.94 16.36
CA LEU A 72 6.79 7.67 15.72
C LEU A 72 6.80 8.08 14.24
N SER A 73 7.28 9.28 13.91
CA SER A 73 7.40 9.75 12.52
C SER A 73 8.27 8.81 11.68
N ALA A 74 9.41 8.34 12.22
CA ALA A 74 10.27 7.39 11.54
C ALA A 74 9.58 6.04 11.28
N ARG A 75 8.83 5.52 12.26
CA ARG A 75 8.05 4.28 12.11
C ARG A 75 6.96 4.42 11.05
N LEU A 76 6.21 5.53 11.06
CA LEU A 76 5.17 5.81 10.08
C LEU A 76 5.74 5.92 8.66
N ARG A 77 6.88 6.58 8.47
CA ARG A 77 7.57 6.62 7.16
C ARG A 77 7.99 5.23 6.68
N SER A 78 8.49 4.38 7.59
CA SER A 78 8.83 3.01 7.26
C SER A 78 7.60 2.22 6.79
N GLN A 79 6.49 2.32 7.52
CA GLN A 79 5.22 1.67 7.18
C GLN A 79 4.61 2.22 5.89
N SER A 80 4.69 3.53 5.65
CA SER A 80 4.29 4.17 4.40
C SER A 80 5.03 3.56 3.20
N ARG A 81 6.37 3.49 3.27
CA ARG A 81 7.17 2.88 2.20
C ARG A 81 6.84 1.41 1.97
N ALA A 82 6.69 0.63 3.04
CA ALA A 82 6.32 -0.78 2.94
C ALA A 82 4.93 -0.97 2.28
N ALA A 83 3.95 -0.15 2.66
CA ALA A 83 2.62 -0.16 2.05
C ALA A 83 2.65 0.24 0.57
N ALA A 84 3.47 1.24 0.20
CA ALA A 84 3.64 1.66 -1.19
C ALA A 84 4.29 0.56 -2.05
N VAL A 85 5.29 -0.14 -1.52
CA VAL A 85 5.93 -1.29 -2.18
C VAL A 85 4.92 -2.43 -2.35
N LEU A 86 4.17 -2.78 -1.30
CA LEU A 86 3.15 -3.82 -1.36
C LEU A 86 2.07 -3.48 -2.41
N ALA A 87 1.58 -2.25 -2.41
CA ALA A 87 0.61 -1.78 -3.40
C ALA A 87 1.13 -1.90 -4.84
N ARG A 88 2.41 -1.54 -5.06
CA ARG A 88 3.06 -1.68 -6.36
C ARG A 88 3.14 -3.15 -6.78
N ASN A 89 3.67 -4.01 -5.92
CA ASN A 89 3.83 -5.43 -6.22
C ASN A 89 2.49 -6.10 -6.53
N LEU A 90 1.43 -5.81 -5.76
CA LEU A 90 0.09 -6.34 -6.02
C LEU A 90 -0.47 -5.88 -7.37
N ARG A 91 -0.27 -4.60 -7.72
CA ARG A 91 -0.69 -4.07 -9.02
C ARG A 91 0.07 -4.74 -10.18
N ASP A 92 1.40 -4.85 -10.06
CA ASP A 92 2.24 -5.41 -11.11
C ASP A 92 1.91 -6.90 -11.32
N SER A 93 1.65 -7.64 -10.23
CA SER A 93 1.14 -9.03 -10.30
C SER A 93 -0.24 -9.11 -10.94
N ALA A 94 -1.15 -8.19 -10.63
CA ALA A 94 -2.50 -8.14 -11.22
C ALA A 94 -2.45 -7.95 -12.75
N ILE A 95 -1.57 -7.05 -13.22
CA ILE A 95 -1.33 -6.82 -14.65
C ILE A 95 -0.75 -8.07 -15.30
N GLY A 96 0.33 -8.62 -14.75
CA GLY A 96 1.01 -9.79 -15.33
C GLY A 96 0.11 -11.02 -15.42
N MET A 97 -0.79 -11.21 -14.44
CA MET A 97 -1.76 -12.31 -14.46
C MET A 97 -2.87 -12.10 -15.50
N ALA A 98 -3.38 -10.87 -15.65
CA ALA A 98 -4.39 -10.56 -16.65
C ALA A 98 -3.84 -10.71 -18.09
N ASP A 99 -2.62 -10.23 -18.33
CA ASP A 99 -1.95 -10.38 -19.62
C ASP A 99 -1.65 -11.86 -19.95
N GLY A 100 -1.21 -12.62 -18.94
CA GLY A 100 -0.97 -14.06 -19.08
C GLY A 100 -2.24 -14.86 -19.36
N ASP A 101 -3.35 -14.54 -18.70
CA ASP A 101 -4.66 -15.17 -18.94
C ASP A 101 -5.15 -14.88 -20.37
N ALA A 102 -5.03 -13.63 -20.83
CA ALA A 102 -5.39 -13.24 -22.18
C ALA A 102 -4.54 -13.96 -23.24
N GLN A 103 -3.22 -14.09 -23.02
CA GLN A 103 -2.33 -14.83 -23.92
C GLN A 103 -2.71 -16.31 -23.97
N ALA A 104 -2.88 -16.96 -22.82
CA ALA A 104 -3.26 -18.36 -22.73
C ALA A 104 -4.61 -18.63 -23.42
N ALA A 105 -5.59 -17.74 -23.24
CA ALA A 105 -6.89 -17.85 -23.91
C ALA A 105 -6.77 -17.77 -25.44
N GLY A 106 -5.89 -16.90 -25.95
CA GLY A 106 -5.58 -16.80 -27.39
C GLY A 106 -4.91 -18.07 -27.93
N GLU A 107 -3.91 -18.59 -27.24
CA GLU A 107 -3.22 -19.83 -27.61
C GLU A 107 -4.16 -21.04 -27.63
N ILE A 108 -5.02 -21.18 -26.62
CA ILE A 108 -6.05 -22.23 -26.55
C ILE A 108 -7.05 -22.11 -27.71
N SER A 109 -7.50 -20.89 -28.02
CA SER A 109 -8.43 -20.63 -29.11
C SER A 109 -7.82 -20.98 -30.48
N HIS A 110 -6.53 -20.71 -30.67
CA HIS A 110 -5.80 -21.10 -31.88
C HIS A 110 -5.55 -22.61 -31.98
N ALA A 111 -5.26 -23.28 -30.85
CA ALA A 111 -5.04 -24.71 -30.80
C ALA A 111 -6.31 -25.55 -30.94
N THR A 112 -7.49 -24.95 -30.71
CA THR A 112 -8.79 -25.60 -30.81
C THR A 112 -9.55 -25.06 -32.04
N PRO A 113 -9.26 -25.54 -33.27
CA PRO A 113 -10.06 -25.16 -34.43
C PRO A 113 -11.53 -25.55 -34.17
N ALA A 114 -12.45 -24.63 -34.43
CA ALA A 114 -13.88 -24.83 -34.27
C ALA A 114 -14.27 -26.19 -34.86
N ALA A 115 -14.79 -27.08 -34.01
CA ALA A 115 -15.36 -28.34 -34.44
C ALA A 115 -16.34 -28.06 -35.60
N GLU A 116 -15.99 -28.60 -36.77
CA GLU A 116 -16.71 -28.56 -38.03
C GLU A 116 -18.22 -28.42 -37.84
N VAL A 117 -18.76 -27.28 -38.25
CA VAL A 117 -20.19 -27.17 -38.57
C VAL A 117 -20.41 -28.03 -39.81
N ALA A 118 -20.73 -29.30 -39.60
CA ALA A 118 -21.17 -30.19 -40.66
C ALA A 118 -22.50 -29.66 -41.24
N PRO A 119 -22.57 -29.27 -42.53
CA PRO A 119 -23.84 -28.97 -43.16
C PRO A 119 -24.64 -30.27 -43.33
N ARG A 120 -25.94 -30.20 -43.05
CA ARG A 120 -26.92 -31.23 -43.44
C ARG A 120 -27.23 -31.16 -44.92
#